data_AF-C7C4W8-F1
#
_entry.id   AF-C7C4W8-F1
#
_cell.length_a   1.000
_cell.length_b   1.000
_cell.length_c   1.000
_cell.angle_alpha   90.00
_cell.angle_beta   90.00
_cell.angle_gamma   90.00
#
_symmetry.space_group_name_H-M   'P 1'
#
loop_
_entity.id
_entity.type
_entity.pdbx_description
1 polymer ?
#
loop_
_entity_poly.entity_id
_entity_poly.type
_entity_poly.pdbx_seq_one_letter_code
_entity_poly.pdbx_strand_id
1 'polypeptide(L)'
;TIQENLNLALNSASAIGCHVVNIGAEDLKEGRQHLVLGLLWQVIKIGLFADIEISRNEALIALLRDGESLEDLVKLSPEELLLRWANYHLEEAGCPKINNFSSDIKDSKAYYNILNQVAPKGDEEGIPAIPI
;
A
#
# COMPACT_ATOMS: atom_id res chain seq x y z
N THR A 1 -0.63 17.46 -30.12
CA THR A 1 0.14 18.57 -29.49
C THR A 1 0.19 18.39 -27.97
N ILE A 2 1.15 19.00 -27.24
CA ILE A 2 1.36 18.79 -25.79
C ILE A 2 0.06 18.81 -24.95
N GLN A 3 -0.87 19.71 -25.25
CA GLN A 3 -2.15 19.82 -24.55
C GLN A 3 -3.03 18.56 -24.67
N GLU A 4 -3.05 17.89 -25.83
CA GLU A 4 -3.81 16.65 -26.03
C GLU A 4 -3.25 15.52 -25.17
N ASN A 5 -1.92 15.43 -25.06
CA ASN A 5 -1.26 14.43 -24.20
C ASN A 5 -1.63 14.64 -22.73
N LEU A 6 -1.66 15.90 -22.27
CA LEU A 6 -1.98 16.23 -20.89
C LEU A 6 -3.47 15.99 -20.57
N ASN A 7 -4.37 16.32 -21.49
CA ASN A 7 -5.78 16.00 -21.36
C ASN A 7 -6.01 14.48 -21.34
N LEU A 8 -5.33 13.73 -22.19
CA LEU A 8 -5.37 12.27 -22.17
C LEU A 8 -4.90 11.73 -20.81
N ALA A 9 -3.76 12.21 -20.31
CA ALA A 9 -3.24 11.78 -19.00
C ALA A 9 -4.22 12.07 -17.85
N LEU A 10 -4.84 13.26 -17.82
CA LEU A 10 -5.83 13.63 -16.79
C LEU A 10 -7.09 12.76 -16.88
N ASN A 11 -7.60 12.53 -18.08
CA ASN A 11 -8.78 11.66 -18.29
C ASN A 11 -8.48 10.21 -17.88
N SER A 12 -7.30 9.69 -18.23
CA SER A 12 -6.85 8.36 -17.79
C SER A 12 -6.69 8.28 -16.27
N ALA A 13 -6.09 9.31 -15.64
CA ALA A 13 -5.96 9.37 -14.19
C ALA A 13 -7.33 9.38 -13.50
N SER A 14 -8.31 10.13 -14.03
CA SER A 14 -9.68 10.11 -13.53
C SER A 14 -10.32 8.73 -13.65
N ALA A 15 -10.09 8.01 -14.76
CA ALA A 15 -10.68 6.70 -15.00
C ALA A 15 -10.18 5.62 -14.03
N ILE A 16 -8.95 5.77 -13.50
CA ILE A 16 -8.40 4.87 -12.48
C ILE A 16 -8.73 5.31 -11.04
N GLY A 17 -9.49 6.40 -10.87
CA GLY A 17 -9.95 6.88 -9.56
C GLY A 17 -9.17 8.05 -8.96
N CYS A 18 -8.28 8.72 -9.70
CA CYS A 18 -7.67 9.96 -9.20
C CYS A 18 -8.67 11.12 -9.19
N HIS A 19 -8.63 11.94 -8.13
CA HIS A 19 -9.39 13.17 -8.05
C HIS A 19 -8.69 14.29 -8.82
N VAL A 20 -9.12 14.53 -10.07
CA VAL A 20 -8.52 15.52 -10.98
C VAL A 20 -9.38 16.77 -11.20
N VAL A 21 -10.42 16.99 -10.39
CA VAL A 21 -11.40 18.10 -10.58
C VAL A 21 -10.79 19.50 -10.51
N ASN A 22 -9.65 19.67 -9.84
CA ASN A 22 -9.00 20.97 -9.61
C ASN A 22 -7.66 21.11 -10.38
N ILE A 23 -7.40 20.28 -11.39
CA ILE A 23 -6.16 20.30 -12.17
C ILE A 23 -6.47 20.22 -13.67
N GLY A 24 -5.90 21.16 -14.44
CA GLY A 24 -6.00 21.21 -15.89
C GLY A 24 -4.67 20.94 -16.59
N ALA A 25 -4.72 20.79 -17.92
CA ALA A 25 -3.54 20.59 -18.74
C ALA A 25 -2.53 21.75 -18.62
N GLU A 26 -3.00 23.00 -18.46
CA GLU A 26 -2.09 24.14 -18.30
C GLU A 26 -1.36 24.11 -16.95
N ASP A 27 -1.99 23.64 -15.86
CA ASP A 27 -1.32 23.49 -14.56
C ASP A 27 -0.15 22.49 -14.62
N LEU A 28 -0.33 21.41 -15.38
CA LEU A 28 0.71 20.41 -15.64
C LEU A 28 1.82 20.96 -16.53
N LYS A 29 1.45 21.71 -17.57
CA LYS A 29 2.39 22.33 -18.50
C LYS A 29 3.23 23.43 -17.84
N GLU A 30 2.64 24.19 -16.93
CA GLU A 30 3.32 25.18 -16.09
C GLU A 30 4.11 24.54 -14.93
N GLY A 31 3.91 23.25 -14.67
CA GLY A 31 4.63 22.52 -13.62
C GLY A 31 4.26 22.98 -12.20
N ARG A 32 2.98 23.28 -11.94
CA ARG A 32 2.51 23.71 -10.62
C ARG A 32 2.74 22.61 -9.58
N GLN A 33 3.80 22.77 -8.80
CA GLN A 33 4.41 21.69 -8.00
C GLN A 33 3.42 20.92 -7.12
N HIS A 34 2.56 21.61 -6.38
CA HIS A 34 1.60 20.96 -5.48
C HIS A 34 0.54 20.14 -6.24
N LEU A 35 0.15 20.55 -7.44
CA LEU A 35 -0.80 19.82 -8.29
C LEU A 35 -0.12 18.61 -8.94
N VAL A 36 1.10 18.78 -9.46
CA VAL A 36 1.87 17.69 -10.05
C VAL A 36 2.17 16.61 -9.00
N LEU A 37 2.66 17.00 -7.81
CA LEU A 37 2.95 16.07 -6.71
C LEU A 37 1.67 15.41 -6.18
N GLY A 38 0.57 16.15 -6.08
CA GLY A 38 -0.72 15.61 -5.67
C GLY A 38 -1.27 14.55 -6.64
N LEU A 39 -1.13 14.78 -7.96
CA LEU A 39 -1.51 13.80 -8.97
C LEU A 39 -0.58 12.58 -8.94
N LEU A 40 0.73 12.80 -8.87
CA LEU A 40 1.72 11.72 -8.81
C LEU A 40 1.50 10.82 -7.59
N TRP A 41 1.26 11.41 -6.43
CA TRP A 41 0.97 10.68 -5.20
C TRP A 41 -0.28 9.79 -5.34
N GLN A 42 -1.37 10.30 -5.91
CA GLN A 42 -2.58 9.51 -6.11
C GLN A 42 -2.33 8.30 -7.01
N VAL A 43 -1.59 8.47 -8.10
CA VAL A 43 -1.22 7.37 -9.01
C VAL A 43 -0.38 6.31 -8.28
N ILE A 44 0.63 6.73 -7.51
CA ILE A 44 1.45 5.82 -6.70
C ILE A 44 0.60 5.09 -5.67
N LYS A 45 -0.27 5.81 -4.94
CA LYS A 45 -1.15 5.24 -3.90
C LYS A 45 -2.08 4.17 -4.48
N ILE A 46 -2.74 4.46 -5.59
CA ILE A 46 -3.62 3.50 -6.28
C ILE A 46 -2.83 2.26 -6.71
N GLY A 47 -1.65 2.45 -7.31
CA GLY A 47 -0.79 1.34 -7.74
C GLY A 47 -0.32 0.45 -6.60
N LEU A 48 0.14 1.04 -5.49
CA LEU A 48 0.60 0.28 -4.31
C LEU A 48 -0.52 -0.47 -3.60
N PHE A 49 -1.74 0.08 -3.60
CA PHE A 49 -2.88 -0.53 -2.91
C PHE A 49 -3.68 -1.50 -3.77
N ALA A 50 -3.46 -1.51 -5.09
CA ALA A 50 -4.15 -2.42 -6.00
C ALA A 50 -3.96 -3.89 -5.63
N ASP A 51 -2.79 -4.25 -5.09
CA ASP A 51 -2.47 -5.64 -4.70
C ASP A 51 -2.77 -5.94 -3.23
N ILE A 52 -3.17 -4.94 -2.45
CA ILE A 52 -3.61 -5.09 -1.05
C ILE A 52 -5.14 -5.30 -1.04
N GLU A 53 -5.56 -6.32 -1.76
CA GLU A 53 -6.96 -6.70 -1.93
C GLU A 53 -7.06 -8.24 -1.90
N ILE A 54 -8.00 -8.78 -1.13
CA ILE A 54 -8.16 -10.24 -0.95
C ILE A 54 -8.45 -10.94 -2.30
N SER A 55 -9.16 -10.28 -3.20
CA SER A 55 -9.47 -10.79 -4.54
C SER A 55 -8.22 -11.02 -5.41
N ARG A 56 -7.11 -10.34 -5.10
CA ARG A 56 -5.83 -10.44 -5.81
C ARG A 56 -4.80 -11.28 -5.07
N ASN A 57 -4.89 -11.32 -3.74
CA ASN A 57 -3.96 -12.02 -2.88
C ASN A 57 -4.72 -12.85 -1.83
N GLU A 58 -5.00 -14.11 -2.15
CA GLU A 58 -5.71 -15.04 -1.28
C GLU A 58 -4.97 -15.30 0.05
N ALA A 59 -3.65 -15.08 0.12
CA ALA A 59 -2.89 -15.23 1.35
C ALA A 59 -3.34 -14.23 2.45
N LEU A 60 -4.00 -13.13 2.08
CA LEU A 60 -4.59 -12.19 3.04
C LEU A 60 -5.73 -12.81 3.87
N ILE A 61 -6.32 -13.93 3.44
CA ILE A 61 -7.31 -14.69 4.23
C ILE A 61 -6.72 -15.15 5.56
N ALA A 62 -5.41 -15.38 5.64
CA ALA A 62 -4.72 -15.74 6.88
C ALA A 62 -4.80 -14.65 7.97
N LEU A 63 -5.19 -13.42 7.61
CA LEU A 63 -5.37 -12.32 8.56
C LEU A 63 -6.72 -12.36 9.29
N LEU A 64 -7.63 -13.28 8.92
CA LEU A 64 -8.94 -13.42 9.56
C LEU A 64 -8.78 -13.76 11.05
N ARG A 65 -9.51 -13.05 11.92
CA ARG A 65 -9.47 -13.28 13.37
C ARG A 65 -10.60 -14.19 13.82
N ASP A 66 -10.42 -14.82 14.98
CA ASP A 66 -11.46 -15.63 15.60
C ASP A 66 -12.76 -14.83 15.78
N GLY A 67 -13.87 -15.40 15.29
CA GLY A 67 -15.20 -14.79 15.36
C GLY A 67 -15.49 -13.72 14.30
N GLU A 68 -14.56 -13.44 13.38
CA GLU A 68 -14.77 -12.53 12.25
C GLU A 68 -15.15 -13.30 10.98
N SER A 69 -15.98 -12.71 10.13
CA SER A 69 -16.30 -13.28 8.81
C SER A 69 -15.35 -12.75 7.72
N LEU A 70 -15.21 -13.49 6.62
CA LEU A 70 -14.44 -13.01 5.47
C LEU A 70 -14.99 -11.67 4.92
N GLU A 71 -16.30 -11.46 5.02
CA GLU A 71 -16.94 -10.22 4.58
C GLU A 71 -16.47 -9.01 5.41
N ASP A 72 -16.23 -9.20 6.70
CA ASP A 72 -15.71 -8.14 7.58
C ASP A 72 -14.27 -7.77 7.21
N LEU A 73 -13.46 -8.78 6.85
CA LEU A 73 -12.08 -8.55 6.39
C LEU A 73 -12.03 -7.81 5.04
N VAL A 74 -12.94 -8.14 4.10
CA VAL A 74 -13.06 -7.47 2.79
C VAL A 74 -13.50 -6.00 2.92
N LYS A 75 -14.22 -5.65 3.99
CA LYS A 75 -14.66 -4.27 4.23
C LYS A 75 -13.53 -3.33 4.67
N LEU A 76 -12.39 -3.86 5.10
CA LEU A 76 -11.25 -3.05 5.50
C LEU A 76 -10.67 -2.29 4.30
N SER A 77 -10.31 -1.04 4.53
CA SER A 77 -9.51 -0.29 3.55
C SER A 77 -8.13 -0.93 3.39
N PRO A 78 -7.44 -0.69 2.25
CA PRO A 78 -6.07 -1.20 2.06
C PRO A 78 -5.09 -0.79 3.17
N GLU A 79 -5.26 0.41 3.75
CA GLU A 79 -4.43 0.92 4.84
C GLU A 79 -4.65 0.13 6.13
N GLU A 80 -5.92 -0.17 6.46
CA GLU A 80 -6.29 -0.98 7.63
C GLU A 80 -5.83 -2.44 7.46
N LEU A 81 -5.98 -2.99 6.25
CA LEU A 81 -5.55 -4.34 5.94
C LEU A 81 -4.01 -4.47 6.01
N LEU A 82 -3.27 -3.48 5.51
CA LEU A 82 -1.81 -3.42 5.64
C LEU A 82 -1.37 -3.29 7.11
N LEU A 83 -2.04 -2.44 7.91
CA LEU A 83 -1.76 -2.31 9.34
C LEU A 83 -2.05 -3.62 10.09
N ARG A 84 -3.12 -4.32 9.71
CA ARG A 84 -3.47 -5.63 10.25
C ARG A 84 -2.42 -6.68 9.89
N TRP A 85 -1.96 -6.70 8.64
CA TRP A 85 -0.86 -7.57 8.19
C TRP A 85 0.44 -7.31 8.95
N ALA A 86 0.80 -6.04 9.16
CA ALA A 86 1.99 -5.68 9.91
C ALA A 86 1.89 -6.17 11.37
N ASN A 87 0.73 -5.99 12.00
CA ASN A 87 0.49 -6.42 13.36
C ASN A 87 0.41 -7.94 13.51
N TYR A 88 -0.07 -8.68 12.50
CA TYR A 88 -0.02 -10.14 12.48
C TYR A 88 1.42 -10.64 12.64
N HIS A 89 2.36 -10.11 11.84
CA HIS A 89 3.77 -10.49 11.94
C HIS A 89 4.44 -10.02 13.25
N LEU A 90 4.07 -8.84 13.75
CA LEU A 90 4.60 -8.36 15.03
C LEU A 90 4.13 -9.23 16.21
N GLU A 91 2.87 -9.67 16.20
CA GLU A 91 2.35 -10.59 17.22
C GLU A 91 3.08 -11.93 17.22
N GLU A 92 3.28 -12.54 16.05
CA GLU A 92 4.05 -13.78 15.90
C GLU A 92 5.52 -13.61 16.36
N ALA A 93 6.08 -12.41 16.22
CA ALA A 93 7.40 -12.06 16.73
C ALA A 93 7.43 -11.75 18.25
N GLY A 94 6.29 -11.81 18.95
CA GLY A 94 6.17 -11.43 20.36
C GLY A 94 6.40 -9.93 20.61
N CYS A 95 6.21 -9.09 19.58
CA CYS A 95 6.45 -7.65 19.63
C CYS A 95 5.15 -6.85 19.85
N PRO A 96 5.23 -5.63 20.40
CA PRO A 96 4.08 -4.75 20.51
C PRO A 96 3.50 -4.36 19.15
N LYS A 97 2.18 -4.21 19.09
CA LYS A 97 1.46 -3.70 17.91
C LYS A 97 1.77 -2.22 17.65
N ILE A 98 1.64 -1.83 16.38
CA ILE A 98 1.61 -0.45 15.93
C ILE A 98 0.18 -0.04 15.53
N ASN A 99 -0.12 1.25 15.62
CA ASN A 99 -1.42 1.82 15.26
C ASN A 99 -1.34 2.75 14.04
N ASN A 100 -0.14 3.08 13.56
CA ASN A 100 0.09 3.94 12.40
C ASN A 100 1.46 3.70 11.76
N PHE A 101 1.60 4.09 10.49
CA PHE A 101 2.88 4.10 9.76
C PHE A 101 3.58 5.46 9.85
N SER A 102 3.55 6.10 11.02
CA SER A 102 4.23 7.37 11.27
C SER A 102 5.06 7.32 12.56
N SER A 103 4.53 7.74 13.72
CA SER A 103 5.22 7.73 15.01
C SER A 103 5.69 6.35 15.44
N ASP A 104 4.87 5.33 15.22
CA ASP A 104 5.06 4.01 15.82
C ASP A 104 6.18 3.21 15.13
N ILE A 105 6.64 3.67 13.97
CA ILE A 105 7.71 3.05 13.18
C ILE A 105 9.00 3.88 13.15
N LYS A 106 9.03 5.05 13.83
CA LYS A 106 10.17 6.00 13.75
C LYS A 106 11.48 5.43 14.27
N ASP A 107 11.43 4.55 15.26
CA ASP A 107 12.63 3.93 15.85
C ASP A 107 13.08 2.66 15.11
N SER A 108 12.42 2.33 14.00
CA SER A 108 12.70 1.18 13.12
C SER A 108 12.56 -0.20 13.77
N LYS A 109 12.16 -0.33 15.04
CA LYS A 109 12.01 -1.66 15.67
C LYS A 109 10.90 -2.48 15.04
N ALA A 110 9.77 -1.86 14.72
CA ALA A 110 8.68 -2.53 14.02
C ALA A 110 9.16 -3.05 12.64
N TYR A 111 9.86 -2.21 11.87
CA TYR A 111 10.43 -2.62 10.58
C TYR A 111 11.40 -3.78 10.71
N TYR A 112 12.34 -3.72 11.66
CA TYR A 112 13.29 -4.80 11.88
C TYR A 112 12.60 -6.15 12.12
N ASN A 113 11.62 -6.17 13.01
CA ASN A 113 10.92 -7.41 13.36
C ASN A 113 10.02 -7.92 12.21
N ILE A 114 9.33 -7.02 11.50
CA ILE A 114 8.54 -7.41 10.33
C ILE A 114 9.45 -7.99 9.25
N LEU A 115 10.57 -7.33 8.92
CA LEU A 115 11.54 -7.82 7.93
C LEU A 115 12.08 -9.19 8.33
N ASN A 116 12.40 -9.38 9.61
CA ASN A 116 12.83 -10.67 10.11
C ASN A 116 11.74 -11.76 9.97
N GLN A 117 10.46 -11.44 10.12
CA GLN A 117 9.38 -12.43 9.93
C GLN A 117 9.16 -12.79 8.46
N VAL A 118 9.18 -11.79 7.57
CA VAL A 118 8.78 -11.98 6.16
C VAL A 118 9.92 -12.43 5.24
N ALA A 119 11.18 -12.29 5.68
CA ALA A 119 12.30 -12.68 4.85
C ALA A 119 12.37 -14.19 4.62
N PRO A 120 12.73 -14.63 3.40
CA PRO A 120 12.88 -16.05 3.09
C PRO A 120 13.83 -16.75 4.07
N LYS A 121 13.39 -17.90 4.59
CA LYS A 121 14.12 -18.70 5.57
C LYS A 121 15.05 -19.76 4.97
N GLY A 122 14.98 -19.95 3.65
CA GLY A 122 15.73 -21.01 2.97
C GLY A 122 15.01 -22.36 2.93
N ASP A 123 13.75 -22.40 3.38
CA ASP A 123 12.93 -23.62 3.42
C ASP A 123 12.29 -23.94 2.04
N GLU A 124 12.25 -22.95 1.14
CA GLU A 124 11.70 -23.08 -0.21
C GLU A 124 12.80 -23.41 -1.24
N GLU A 125 12.53 -24.40 -2.10
CA GLU A 125 13.50 -24.89 -3.09
C GLU A 125 13.91 -23.77 -4.06
N GLY A 126 15.21 -23.46 -4.08
CA GLY A 126 15.77 -22.42 -4.94
C GLY A 126 15.78 -21.00 -4.38
N ILE A 127 15.27 -20.78 -3.16
CA ILE A 127 15.28 -19.45 -2.51
C ILE A 127 16.21 -19.49 -1.29
N PRO A 128 17.42 -18.89 -1.34
CA PRO A 128 18.34 -18.93 -0.21
C PRO A 128 17.81 -18.08 0.95
N ALA A 129 18.20 -18.46 2.17
CA ALA A 129 17.91 -17.66 3.36
C ALA A 129 18.56 -16.27 3.25
N ILE A 130 17.82 -15.23 3.62
CA ILE A 130 18.38 -13.87 3.73
C ILE A 130 18.84 -13.65 5.18
N PRO A 131 20.14 -13.43 5.43
CA PRO A 131 20.62 -13.07 6.76
C PRO A 131 20.20 -11.63 7.08
N ILE A 132 19.62 -11.44 8.27
CA ILE A 132 19.18 -10.14 8.81
C ILE A 132 19.97 -9.85 10.08
#